data_AF-A0A8H2KAH4-F1
#
_entry.id   AF-A0A8H2KAH4-F1
#
_cell.length_a   1.000
_cell.length_b   1.000
_cell.length_c   1.000
_cell.angle_alpha   90.00
_cell.angle_beta   90.00
_cell.angle_gamma   90.00
#
_symmetry.space_group_name_H-M   'P 1'
#
loop_
_entity.id
_entity.type
_entity.pdbx_description
1 polymer ?
#
loop_
_entity_poly.entity_id
_entity_poly.type
_entity_poly.pdbx_seq_one_letter_code
_entity_poly.pdbx_strand_id
1 'polypeptide(L)'
;MADFRSERTLGARIQAARKARGFRTTLDLANAIDGGNVSESIIENIEAGRKASIDVSQLLNIAMALGIAPSYLLAPLGRPWEGIDLPNLSRAFEGMSSVEFDSWFSNVPESGFQPQSISGRNASSELQALREWASLTREVARLEVARELEVAAEGGLAARTEARLTFARDEKKRLESYLGTAGWEL
;
A
#
# COMPACT_ATOMS: atom_id res chain seq x y z
N MET A 1 -5.96 -15.06 -20.95
CA MET A 1 -5.76 -13.63 -20.67
C MET A 1 -4.51 -13.52 -19.82
N ALA A 2 -3.57 -12.63 -20.15
CA ALA A 2 -2.33 -12.48 -19.39
C ALA A 2 -2.65 -12.01 -17.95
N ASP A 3 -2.16 -12.72 -16.94
CA ASP A 3 -2.32 -12.32 -15.53
C ASP A 3 -1.17 -11.39 -15.16
N PHE A 4 -1.48 -10.11 -14.95
CA PHE A 4 -0.50 -9.09 -14.59
C PHE A 4 0.28 -9.43 -13.32
N ARG A 5 -0.24 -10.29 -12.44
CA ARG A 5 0.48 -10.70 -11.23
C ARG A 5 1.75 -11.49 -11.55
N SER A 6 1.80 -12.18 -12.69
CA SER A 6 2.86 -13.14 -13.02
C SER A 6 3.77 -12.70 -14.17
N GLU A 7 3.55 -11.50 -14.72
CA GLU A 7 4.33 -10.95 -15.83
C GLU A 7 5.72 -10.50 -15.38
N ARG A 8 6.71 -10.75 -16.26
CA ARG A 8 8.16 -10.67 -15.96
C ARG A 8 8.83 -9.32 -16.23
N THR A 9 8.04 -8.30 -16.54
CA THR A 9 8.54 -6.93 -16.69
C THR A 9 7.48 -5.94 -16.23
N LEU A 10 7.91 -4.77 -15.77
CA LEU A 10 7.03 -3.65 -15.45
C LEU A 10 6.06 -3.33 -16.61
N GLY A 11 6.57 -3.26 -17.84
CA GLY A 11 5.78 -2.97 -19.03
C GLY A 11 4.71 -4.03 -19.32
N ALA A 12 5.07 -5.31 -19.20
CA ALA A 12 4.13 -6.41 -19.37
C ALA A 12 3.06 -6.43 -18.26
N ARG A 13 3.43 -6.12 -17.01
CA ARG A 13 2.49 -5.98 -15.89
C ARG A 13 1.49 -4.85 -16.13
N ILE A 14 1.95 -3.67 -16.55
CA ILE A 14 1.08 -2.54 -16.88
C ILE A 14 0.13 -2.90 -18.01
N GLN A 15 0.64 -3.49 -19.09
CA GLN A 15 -0.18 -3.90 -20.23
C GLN A 15 -1.26 -4.91 -19.84
N ALA A 16 -0.89 -5.94 -19.08
CA ALA A 16 -1.81 -6.98 -18.63
C ALA A 16 -2.87 -6.39 -17.68
N ALA A 17 -2.48 -5.53 -16.75
CA ALA A 17 -3.39 -4.86 -15.83
C ALA A 17 -4.37 -3.95 -16.58
N ARG A 18 -3.86 -3.16 -17.55
CA ARG A 18 -4.67 -2.30 -18.41
C ARG A 18 -5.77 -3.09 -19.14
N LYS A 19 -5.39 -4.19 -19.80
CA LYS A 19 -6.33 -5.10 -20.47
C LYS A 19 -7.35 -5.72 -19.50
N ALA A 20 -6.90 -6.14 -18.32
CA ALA A 20 -7.77 -6.71 -17.28
C ALA A 20 -8.80 -5.69 -16.73
N ARG A 21 -8.48 -4.40 -16.77
CA ARG A 21 -9.37 -3.30 -16.35
C ARG A 21 -10.24 -2.74 -17.46
N GLY A 22 -10.20 -3.32 -18.66
CA GLY A 22 -11.07 -2.94 -19.78
C GLY A 22 -10.56 -1.79 -20.64
N PHE A 23 -9.37 -1.24 -20.34
CA PHE A 23 -8.70 -0.25 -21.19
C PHE A 23 -8.12 -0.97 -22.43
N ARG A 24 -8.63 -0.65 -23.62
CA ARG A 24 -8.25 -1.33 -24.87
C ARG A 24 -6.94 -0.78 -25.42
N THR A 25 -6.75 0.53 -25.32
CA THR A 25 -5.58 1.25 -25.82
C THR A 25 -4.77 1.89 -24.68
N THR A 26 -3.53 2.26 -24.97
CA THR A 26 -2.69 3.09 -24.09
C THR A 26 -3.27 4.49 -23.92
N LEU A 27 -3.92 5.04 -24.95
CA LEU A 27 -4.70 6.28 -24.87
C LEU A 27 -5.84 6.19 -23.86
N ASP A 28 -6.57 5.06 -23.81
CA ASP A 28 -7.67 4.87 -22.85
C ASP A 28 -7.16 4.99 -21.40
N LEU A 29 -5.99 4.42 -21.11
CA LEU A 29 -5.37 4.53 -19.79
C LEU A 29 -4.83 5.94 -19.52
N ALA A 30 -4.21 6.59 -20.50
CA ALA A 30 -3.74 7.97 -20.37
C ALA A 30 -4.91 8.93 -20.07
N ASN A 31 -6.04 8.76 -20.75
CA ASN A 31 -7.24 9.56 -20.54
C ASN A 31 -7.91 9.31 -19.18
N ALA A 32 -7.68 8.15 -18.56
CA ALA A 32 -8.16 7.84 -17.21
C ALA A 32 -7.28 8.46 -16.11
N ILE A 33 -6.12 9.02 -16.46
CA ILE A 33 -5.21 9.69 -15.51
C ILE A 33 -5.47 11.19 -15.57
N ASP A 34 -6.13 11.71 -14.54
CA ASP A 34 -6.35 13.14 -14.42
C ASP A 34 -5.03 13.92 -14.26
N GLY A 35 -4.95 15.08 -14.91
CA GLY A 35 -3.79 15.99 -14.80
C GLY A 35 -2.73 15.86 -15.90
N GLY A 36 -2.89 14.95 -16.88
CA GLY A 36 -2.14 14.95 -18.15
C GLY A 36 -0.62 14.72 -18.05
N ASN A 37 -0.13 14.28 -16.89
CA ASN A 37 1.30 14.02 -16.63
C ASN A 37 1.79 12.65 -17.14
N VAL A 38 0.87 11.80 -17.60
CA VAL A 38 1.14 10.51 -18.23
C VAL A 38 0.46 10.49 -19.59
N SER A 39 1.23 10.71 -20.66
CA SER A 39 0.74 10.64 -22.05
C SER A 39 0.64 9.19 -22.54
N GLU A 40 -0.15 8.98 -23.61
CA GLU A 40 -0.19 7.71 -24.35
C GLU A 40 1.22 7.24 -24.72
N SER A 41 2.05 8.11 -25.26
CA SER A 41 3.42 7.81 -25.68
C SER A 41 4.33 7.35 -24.53
N ILE A 42 4.12 7.86 -23.32
CA ILE A 42 4.83 7.40 -22.12
C ILE A 42 4.43 5.96 -21.82
N ILE A 43 3.13 5.66 -21.79
CA ILE A 43 2.61 4.32 -21.50
C ILE A 43 3.09 3.33 -22.57
N GLU A 44 3.00 3.69 -23.86
CA GLU A 44 3.50 2.84 -24.95
C GLU A 44 4.99 2.51 -24.82
N ASN A 45 5.81 3.51 -24.49
CA ASN A 45 7.25 3.30 -24.32
C ASN A 45 7.57 2.41 -23.11
N ILE A 46 6.77 2.49 -22.05
CA ILE A 46 6.89 1.61 -20.88
C ILE A 46 6.46 0.18 -21.24
N GLU A 47 5.28 0.01 -21.86
CA GLU A 47 4.77 -1.30 -22.28
C GLU A 47 5.70 -2.00 -23.29
N ALA A 48 6.32 -1.24 -24.19
CA ALA A 48 7.28 -1.74 -25.16
C ALA A 48 8.68 -2.01 -24.57
N GLY A 49 8.91 -1.71 -23.29
CA GLY A 49 10.23 -1.84 -22.64
C GLY A 49 11.29 -0.87 -23.18
N ARG A 50 10.91 0.14 -23.97
CA ARG A 50 11.81 1.18 -24.50
C ARG A 50 12.22 2.18 -23.43
N LYS A 51 11.43 2.31 -22.36
CA LYS A 51 11.74 3.17 -21.21
C LYS A 51 12.23 2.31 -20.04
N ALA A 52 13.53 2.39 -19.74
CA ALA A 52 14.15 1.62 -18.66
C ALA A 52 13.83 2.15 -17.25
N SER A 53 13.45 3.41 -17.13
CA SER A 53 13.10 4.06 -15.86
C SER A 53 11.69 4.65 -15.91
N ILE A 54 10.96 4.51 -14.81
CA ILE A 54 9.66 5.15 -14.60
C ILE A 54 9.81 6.17 -13.47
N ASP A 55 9.22 7.35 -13.63
CA ASP A 55 9.14 8.31 -12.54
C ASP A 55 8.16 7.79 -11.48
N VAL A 56 8.42 8.04 -10.20
CA VAL A 56 7.54 7.62 -9.10
C VAL A 56 6.13 8.19 -9.28
N SER A 57 5.99 9.45 -9.71
CA SER A 57 4.69 10.07 -9.98
C SER A 57 3.93 9.33 -11.09
N GLN A 58 4.62 8.96 -12.17
CA GLN A 58 4.04 8.20 -13.28
C GLN A 58 3.57 6.82 -12.80
N LEU A 59 4.39 6.13 -12.01
CA LEU A 59 4.04 4.83 -11.45
C LEU A 59 2.79 4.92 -10.57
N LEU A 60 2.74 5.91 -9.67
CA LEU A 60 1.61 6.08 -8.75
C LEU A 60 0.32 6.43 -9.48
N ASN A 61 0.37 7.30 -10.48
CA ASN A 61 -0.80 7.67 -11.28
C ASN A 61 -1.32 6.49 -12.11
N ILE A 62 -0.41 5.72 -12.71
CA ILE A 62 -0.78 4.50 -13.43
C ILE A 62 -1.40 3.48 -12.48
N ALA A 63 -0.79 3.22 -11.32
CA ALA A 63 -1.32 2.29 -10.32
C ALA A 63 -2.72 2.70 -9.84
N MET A 64 -2.91 4.00 -9.58
CA MET A 64 -4.20 4.56 -9.17
C MET A 64 -5.27 4.41 -10.26
N ALA A 65 -4.98 4.78 -11.50
CA ALA A 65 -5.91 4.62 -12.63
C ALA A 65 -6.26 3.15 -12.91
N LEU A 66 -5.32 2.23 -12.66
CA LEU A 66 -5.55 0.79 -12.74
C LEU A 66 -6.26 0.20 -11.51
N GLY A 67 -6.42 0.96 -10.42
CA GLY A 67 -7.05 0.52 -9.17
C GLY A 67 -6.32 -0.66 -8.52
N ILE A 68 -4.98 -0.67 -8.55
CA ILE A 68 -4.13 -1.70 -7.95
C ILE A 68 -3.05 -1.07 -7.06
N ALA A 69 -2.57 -1.83 -6.07
CA ALA A 69 -1.42 -1.41 -5.29
C ALA A 69 -0.16 -1.33 -6.17
N PRO A 70 0.74 -0.34 -5.96
CA PRO A 70 1.99 -0.21 -6.73
C PRO A 70 2.88 -1.46 -6.70
N SER A 71 2.81 -2.27 -5.63
CA SER A 71 3.60 -3.51 -5.54
C SER A 71 3.28 -4.52 -6.64
N TYR A 72 2.03 -4.55 -7.13
CA TYR A 72 1.64 -5.37 -8.29
C TYR A 72 2.27 -4.91 -9.61
N LEU A 73 2.79 -3.69 -9.69
CA LEU A 73 3.56 -3.21 -10.86
C LEU A 73 5.07 -3.37 -10.64
N LEU A 74 5.53 -3.33 -9.40
CA LEU A 74 6.95 -3.38 -9.06
C LEU A 74 7.52 -4.79 -8.95
N ALA A 75 6.71 -5.81 -8.63
CA ALA A 75 7.17 -7.19 -8.51
C ALA A 75 6.16 -8.20 -9.10
N PRO A 76 6.63 -9.35 -9.60
CA PRO A 76 5.76 -10.43 -10.09
C PRO A 76 5.15 -11.23 -8.92
N LEU A 77 4.23 -10.64 -8.15
CA LEU A 77 3.63 -11.23 -6.94
C LEU A 77 2.87 -12.55 -7.14
N GLY A 78 2.47 -12.87 -8.38
CA GLY A 78 1.94 -14.19 -8.75
C GLY A 78 3.00 -15.30 -8.74
N ARG A 79 4.28 -14.93 -8.57
CA ARG A 79 5.45 -15.80 -8.46
C ARG A 79 6.27 -15.38 -7.23
N PRO A 80 5.74 -15.61 -6.01
CA PRO A 80 6.25 -14.99 -4.79
C PRO A 80 7.73 -15.27 -4.51
N TRP A 81 8.23 -16.43 -4.95
CA TRP A 81 9.60 -16.89 -4.72
C TRP A 81 10.57 -16.55 -5.87
N GLU A 82 10.08 -16.01 -6.99
CA GLU A 82 10.97 -15.48 -8.04
C GLU A 82 11.53 -14.11 -7.61
N GLY A 83 12.74 -13.82 -8.06
CA GLY A 83 13.41 -12.55 -7.80
C GLY A 83 12.73 -11.36 -8.47
N ILE A 84 13.03 -10.17 -7.97
CA ILE A 84 12.53 -8.90 -8.56
C ILE A 84 13.14 -8.71 -9.95
N ASP A 85 12.34 -8.25 -10.89
CA ASP A 85 12.68 -8.09 -12.31
C ASP A 85 12.76 -6.62 -12.77
N LEU A 86 12.96 -5.71 -11.81
CA LEU A 86 13.16 -4.29 -12.08
C LEU A 86 14.60 -4.03 -12.54
N PRO A 87 14.80 -3.26 -13.62
CA PRO A 87 16.14 -2.92 -14.09
C PRO A 87 16.81 -1.92 -13.14
N ASN A 88 18.15 -1.86 -13.18
CA ASN A 88 18.98 -0.88 -12.45
C ASN A 88 18.86 -0.93 -10.91
N LEU A 89 18.43 -2.05 -10.34
CA LEU A 89 18.53 -2.27 -8.90
C LEU A 89 19.98 -2.49 -8.48
N SER A 90 20.33 -2.04 -7.28
CA SER A 90 21.64 -2.31 -6.69
C SER A 90 21.75 -3.77 -6.25
N ARG A 91 22.99 -4.22 -5.96
CA ARG A 91 23.24 -5.58 -5.45
C ARG A 91 22.53 -5.89 -4.13
N ALA A 92 22.05 -4.88 -3.41
CA ALA A 92 21.28 -5.09 -2.17
C ALA A 92 19.95 -5.85 -2.39
N PHE A 93 19.45 -5.89 -3.64
CA PHE A 93 18.26 -6.64 -4.02
C PHE A 93 18.57 -8.02 -4.60
N GLU A 94 19.85 -8.40 -4.74
CA GLU A 94 20.20 -9.74 -5.24
C GLU A 94 19.67 -10.82 -4.28
N GLY A 95 18.94 -11.79 -4.84
CA GLY A 95 18.32 -12.88 -4.08
C GLY A 95 17.04 -12.50 -3.34
N MET A 96 16.63 -11.22 -3.33
CA MET A 96 15.35 -10.81 -2.75
C MET A 96 14.20 -11.30 -3.63
N SER A 97 13.34 -12.12 -3.05
CA SER A 97 12.14 -12.62 -3.70
C SER A 97 11.03 -11.57 -3.76
N SER A 98 10.04 -11.80 -4.62
CA SER A 98 8.90 -10.89 -4.80
C SER A 98 8.09 -10.70 -3.51
N VAL A 99 7.94 -11.76 -2.70
CA VAL A 99 7.23 -11.67 -1.41
C VAL A 99 8.03 -10.92 -0.34
N GLU A 100 9.36 -11.07 -0.33
CA GLU A 100 10.23 -10.29 0.56
C GLU A 100 10.25 -8.82 0.15
N PHE A 101 10.24 -8.54 -1.15
CA PHE A 101 10.13 -7.17 -1.66
C PHE A 101 8.83 -6.50 -1.24
N ASP A 102 7.68 -7.17 -1.41
CA ASP A 102 6.39 -6.62 -0.96
C ASP A 102 6.35 -6.44 0.56
N SER A 103 6.89 -7.40 1.31
CA SER A 103 7.04 -7.32 2.77
C SER A 103 7.84 -6.10 3.22
N TRP A 104 8.98 -5.85 2.57
CA TRP A 104 9.81 -4.68 2.78
C TRP A 104 9.08 -3.39 2.40
N PHE A 105 8.50 -3.34 1.20
CA PHE A 105 7.84 -2.16 0.64
C PHE A 105 6.61 -1.74 1.45
N SER A 106 5.82 -2.70 1.89
CA SER A 106 4.62 -2.49 2.69
C SER A 106 4.91 -2.38 4.19
N ASN A 107 6.13 -2.67 4.63
CA ASN A 107 6.52 -2.74 6.04
C ASN A 107 5.52 -3.59 6.85
N VAL A 108 5.24 -4.82 6.37
CA VAL A 108 4.35 -5.74 7.08
C VAL A 108 5.13 -6.37 8.24
N PRO A 109 4.64 -6.30 9.49
CA PRO A 109 5.28 -6.93 10.64
C PRO A 109 5.39 -8.45 10.46
N GLU A 110 6.43 -9.06 11.04
CA GLU A 110 6.59 -10.52 11.09
C GLU A 110 6.53 -11.23 9.71
N SER A 111 6.87 -10.50 8.66
CA SER A 111 6.83 -10.96 7.28
C SER A 111 8.19 -11.52 6.82
N GLY A 112 8.29 -11.86 5.53
CA GLY A 112 9.49 -12.47 4.93
C GLY A 112 10.73 -11.57 4.98
N PHE A 113 10.57 -10.25 5.15
CA PHE A 113 11.68 -9.31 5.26
C PHE A 113 11.78 -8.74 6.68
N GLN A 114 12.97 -8.87 7.29
CA GLN A 114 13.27 -8.29 8.60
C GLN A 114 14.44 -7.31 8.52
N PRO A 115 14.26 -6.05 8.99
CA PRO A 115 15.38 -5.12 9.10
C PRO A 115 16.51 -5.67 9.99
N GLN A 116 17.73 -5.61 9.48
CA GLN A 116 18.92 -6.11 10.20
C GLN A 116 19.41 -5.14 11.27
N SER A 117 19.18 -3.84 11.09
CA SER A 117 19.62 -2.80 12.04
C SER A 117 18.56 -2.50 13.09
N ILE A 118 19.01 -2.10 14.29
CA ILE A 118 18.13 -1.62 15.37
C ILE A 118 17.30 -0.42 14.88
N SER A 119 17.94 0.53 14.19
CA SER A 119 17.24 1.69 13.63
C SER A 119 16.15 1.30 12.61
N GLY A 120 16.40 0.31 11.75
CA GLY A 120 15.39 -0.19 10.81
C GLY A 120 14.22 -0.86 11.54
N ARG A 121 14.48 -1.63 12.60
CA ARG A 121 13.43 -2.23 13.43
C ARG A 121 12.60 -1.18 14.17
N ASN A 122 13.24 -0.13 14.67
CA ASN A 122 12.54 1.00 15.31
C ASN A 122 11.64 1.70 14.30
N ALA A 123 12.15 2.06 13.12
CA ALA A 123 11.36 2.66 12.05
C ALA A 123 10.16 1.79 11.64
N SER A 124 10.35 0.47 11.53
CA SER A 124 9.26 -0.47 11.27
C SER A 124 8.20 -0.48 12.37
N SER A 125 8.64 -0.46 13.64
CA SER A 125 7.76 -0.45 14.82
C SER A 125 6.97 0.85 14.94
N GLU A 126 7.61 1.99 14.67
CA GLU A 126 6.98 3.31 14.65
C GLU A 126 5.91 3.39 13.55
N LEU A 127 6.21 2.94 12.33
CA LEU A 127 5.23 2.91 11.24
C LEU A 127 4.07 1.95 11.53
N GLN A 128 4.30 0.84 12.22
CA GLN A 128 3.24 -0.04 12.69
C GLN A 128 2.34 0.66 13.73
N ALA A 129 2.94 1.30 14.74
CA ALA A 129 2.21 2.04 15.76
C ALA A 129 1.39 3.19 15.15
N LEU A 130 1.91 3.89 14.14
CA LEU A 130 1.18 4.93 13.41
C LEU A 130 -0.07 4.39 12.72
N ARG A 131 0.04 3.22 12.05
CA ARG A 131 -1.09 2.57 11.37
C ARG A 131 -2.16 2.12 12.37
N GLU A 132 -1.74 1.57 13.50
CA GLU A 132 -2.63 1.16 14.58
C GLU A 132 -3.34 2.39 15.19
N TRP A 133 -2.61 3.46 15.47
CA TRP A 133 -3.18 4.73 15.92
C TRP A 133 -4.22 5.27 14.94
N ALA A 134 -3.91 5.31 13.64
CA ALA A 134 -4.86 5.77 12.62
C ALA A 134 -6.11 4.88 12.52
N SER A 135 -5.95 3.57 12.73
CA SER A 135 -7.08 2.62 12.79
C SER A 135 -7.96 2.90 14.02
N LEU A 136 -7.35 3.06 15.19
CA LEU A 136 -8.06 3.37 16.44
C LEU A 136 -8.76 4.73 16.39
N THR A 137 -8.16 5.74 15.75
CA THR A 137 -8.82 7.04 15.53
C THR A 137 -10.15 6.88 14.77
N ARG A 138 -10.17 6.04 13.72
CA ARG A 138 -11.42 5.74 12.99
C ARG A 138 -12.37 4.85 13.79
N GLU A 139 -11.87 3.93 14.60
CA GLU A 139 -12.68 3.09 15.48
C GLU A 139 -13.39 3.92 16.55
N VAL A 140 -12.67 4.82 17.23
CA VAL A 140 -13.21 5.72 18.25
C VAL A 140 -14.35 6.55 17.66
N ALA A 141 -14.11 7.20 16.51
CA ALA A 141 -15.15 7.99 15.83
C ALA A 141 -16.40 7.15 15.49
N ARG A 142 -16.22 5.89 15.06
CA ARG A 142 -17.34 4.97 14.76
C ARG A 142 -18.09 4.55 16.02
N LEU A 143 -17.38 4.25 17.11
CA LEU A 143 -17.95 3.81 18.38
C LEU A 143 -18.69 4.94 19.10
N GLU A 144 -18.24 6.19 18.96
CA GLU A 144 -18.96 7.38 19.45
C GLU A 144 -20.34 7.48 18.81
N VAL A 145 -20.41 7.41 17.48
CA VAL A 145 -21.69 7.41 16.74
C VAL A 145 -22.56 6.22 17.14
N ALA A 146 -21.99 5.01 17.23
CA ALA A 146 -22.75 3.82 17.62
C ALA A 146 -23.34 3.95 19.04
N ARG A 147 -22.56 4.45 19.99
CA ARG A 147 -23.00 4.68 21.38
C ARG A 147 -24.16 5.67 21.43
N GLU A 148 -24.05 6.79 20.71
CA GLU A 148 -25.12 7.81 20.67
C GLU A 148 -26.45 7.21 20.19
N LEU A 149 -26.41 6.41 19.13
CA LEU A 149 -27.59 5.72 18.59
C LEU A 149 -28.15 4.69 19.58
N GLU A 150 -27.30 3.91 20.25
CA GLU A 150 -27.72 2.90 21.22
C GLU A 150 -28.34 3.49 22.48
N VAL A 151 -27.80 4.61 22.97
CA VAL A 151 -28.37 5.37 24.09
C VAL A 151 -29.73 5.95 23.70
N ALA A 152 -29.85 6.54 22.50
CA ALA A 152 -31.11 7.09 22.00
C ALA A 152 -32.19 6.02 21.78
N ALA A 153 -31.78 4.79 21.43
CA ALA A 153 -32.67 3.66 21.22
C ALA A 153 -33.01 2.88 22.52
N GLU A 154 -32.53 3.32 23.68
CA GLU A 154 -32.63 2.60 24.97
C GLU A 154 -32.17 1.13 24.88
N GLY A 155 -31.20 0.86 24.01
CA GLY A 155 -30.72 -0.48 23.71
C GLY A 155 -29.74 -1.01 24.76
N GLY A 156 -29.86 -2.30 25.13
CA GLY A 156 -28.99 -2.96 26.11
C GLY A 156 -27.52 -3.14 25.69
N LEU A 157 -27.12 -2.66 24.51
CA LEU A 157 -25.74 -2.76 23.98
C LEU A 157 -24.84 -1.58 24.37
N ALA A 158 -25.42 -0.46 24.83
CA ALA A 158 -24.69 0.79 25.10
C ALA A 158 -23.52 0.60 26.08
N ALA A 159 -23.68 -0.23 27.12
CA ALA A 159 -22.60 -0.51 28.08
C ALA A 159 -21.43 -1.28 27.47
N ARG A 160 -21.69 -2.18 26.51
CA ARG A 160 -20.64 -2.92 25.79
C ARG A 160 -19.89 -2.02 24.82
N THR A 161 -20.62 -1.17 24.11
CA THR A 161 -20.04 -0.18 23.20
C THR A 161 -19.18 0.83 23.98
N GLU A 162 -19.63 1.24 25.17
CA GLU A 162 -18.85 2.12 26.04
C GLU A 162 -17.53 1.48 26.47
N ALA A 163 -17.55 0.22 26.93
CA ALA A 163 -16.32 -0.47 27.32
C ALA A 163 -15.32 -0.57 26.16
N ARG A 164 -15.80 -0.83 24.93
CA ARG A 164 -14.95 -0.85 23.73
C ARG A 164 -14.40 0.54 23.40
N LEU A 165 -15.21 1.58 23.56
CA LEU A 165 -14.82 2.96 23.31
C LEU A 165 -13.72 3.40 24.30
N THR A 166 -13.87 3.09 25.59
CA THR A 166 -12.84 3.35 26.60
C THR A 166 -11.53 2.66 26.25
N PHE A 167 -11.57 1.35 25.96
CA PHE A 167 -10.37 0.61 25.57
C PHE A 167 -9.69 1.22 24.34
N ALA A 168 -10.45 1.53 23.28
CA ALA A 168 -9.89 2.10 22.07
C ALA A 168 -9.26 3.48 22.30
N ARG A 169 -9.84 4.32 23.18
CA ARG A 169 -9.29 5.63 23.55
C ARG A 169 -8.00 5.51 24.35
N ASP A 170 -7.96 4.61 25.33
CA ASP A 170 -6.77 4.39 26.15
C ASP A 170 -5.60 3.89 25.30
N GLU A 171 -5.87 2.94 24.40
CA GLU A 171 -4.86 2.41 23.50
C GLU A 171 -4.39 3.45 22.47
N LYS A 172 -5.32 4.23 21.91
CA LYS A 172 -4.97 5.37 21.04
C LYS A 172 -4.01 6.33 21.76
N LYS A 173 -4.32 6.70 23.00
CA LYS A 173 -3.52 7.62 23.81
C LYS A 173 -2.13 7.03 24.14
N ARG A 174 -2.05 5.73 24.40
CA ARG A 174 -0.78 5.02 24.61
C ARG A 174 0.11 5.13 23.37
N LEU A 175 -0.44 4.88 22.18
CA LEU A 175 0.29 4.98 20.91
C LEU A 175 0.68 6.42 20.58
N GLU A 176 -0.20 7.39 20.85
CA GLU A 176 0.07 8.83 20.71
C GLU A 176 1.30 9.24 21.54
N SER A 177 1.35 8.80 22.80
CA SER A 177 2.51 9.05 23.67
C SER A 177 3.78 8.39 23.15
N TYR A 178 3.71 7.14 22.69
CA TYR A 178 4.86 6.42 22.12
C TYR A 178 5.40 7.13 20.87
N LEU A 179 4.52 7.46 19.92
CA LEU A 179 4.89 8.14 18.68
C LEU A 179 5.42 9.56 18.96
N GLY A 180 4.83 10.27 19.92
CA GLY A 180 5.33 11.58 20.38
C GLY A 180 6.75 11.50 20.94
N THR A 181 7.10 10.46 21.70
CA THR A 181 8.49 10.26 22.17
C THR A 181 9.47 9.96 21.04
N ALA A 182 8.98 9.42 19.92
CA ALA A 182 9.76 9.20 18.70
C ALA A 182 9.81 10.44 17.77
N GLY A 183 9.15 11.54 18.13
CA GLY A 183 9.18 12.81 17.40
C GLY A 183 8.09 12.98 16.33
N TRP A 184 7.04 12.15 16.34
CA TRP A 184 5.89 12.32 15.45
C TRP A 184 4.94 13.41 15.95
N GLU A 185 4.36 14.18 15.03
CA GLU A 185 3.33 15.20 15.30
C GLU A 185 1.95 14.65 14.89
N LEU A 186 1.08 14.37 15.88
CA LEU A 186 -0.22 13.70 15.71
C LEU A 186 -1.39 14.52 16.28
#